data_AF-A0A091BLH6-F1
#
_entry.id   AF-A0A091BLH6-F1
#
_cell.length_a   1.000
_cell.length_b   1.000
_cell.length_c   1.000
_cell.angle_alpha   90.00
_cell.angle_beta   90.00
_cell.angle_gamma   90.00
#
_symmetry.space_group_name_H-M   'P 1'
#
loop_
_entity.id
_entity.type
_entity.pdbx_description
1 polymer ?
#
loop_
_entity_poly.entity_id
_entity_poly.type
_entity_poly.pdbx_seq_one_letter_code
_entity_poly.pdbx_strand_id
1 'polypeptide(L)'
;MEFQARVSSECMYYISLLEEIYSKEITGAVTRGIVLSKAFEETKNLNNWLQISEDTHTIPLHNIEYSKGYGVKIKAEINEKTDRGIRNLKIELPKYLPVRSVTIGVTVKLICKAAILLRRDEKFRQTEILSVSEHFEHLEEKLKK
;
A
#
# COMPACT_ATOMS: atom_id res chain seq x y z
N MET A 1 8.82 17.49 4.19
CA MET A 1 8.17 18.08 3.00
C MET A 1 6.66 17.94 3.17
N GLU A 2 5.86 18.93 2.77
CA GLU A 2 4.40 18.84 2.88
C GLU A 2 3.83 18.10 1.66
N PHE A 3 3.41 16.84 1.85
CA PHE A 3 2.68 16.08 0.84
C PHE A 3 1.19 16.41 0.88
N GLN A 4 0.61 16.63 -0.30
CA GLN A 4 -0.81 16.93 -0.43
C GLN A 4 -1.44 16.11 -1.56
N ALA A 5 -2.60 15.51 -1.28
CA ALA A 5 -3.38 14.77 -2.26
C ALA A 5 -4.88 14.90 -2.00
N ARG A 6 -5.70 14.75 -3.04
CA ARG A 6 -7.15 14.52 -2.90
C ARG A 6 -7.42 13.03 -2.96
N VAL A 7 -8.12 12.51 -1.96
CA VAL A 7 -8.39 11.08 -1.79
C VAL A 7 -9.89 10.82 -1.63
N SER A 8 -10.32 9.59 -1.90
CA SER A 8 -11.70 9.16 -1.66
C SER A 8 -11.97 8.93 -0.16
N SER A 9 -13.26 8.87 0.22
CA SER A 9 -13.67 8.42 1.56
C SER A 9 -13.12 7.03 1.90
N GLU A 10 -13.08 6.13 0.91
CA GLU A 10 -12.48 4.80 1.05
C GLU A 10 -11.00 4.88 1.46
N CYS A 11 -10.22 5.76 0.84
CA CYS A 11 -8.83 5.96 1.18
C CYS A 11 -8.66 6.55 2.59
N MET A 12 -9.52 7.49 2.99
CA MET A 12 -9.52 8.03 4.36
C MET A 12 -9.80 6.93 5.39
N TYR A 13 -10.75 6.05 5.10
CA TYR A 13 -11.03 4.90 5.94
C TYR A 13 -9.81 3.98 6.10
N TYR A 14 -9.10 3.68 5.02
CA TYR A 14 -7.86 2.89 5.10
C TYR A 14 -6.76 3.59 5.89
N ILE A 15 -6.63 4.92 5.77
CA ILE A 15 -5.68 5.68 6.59
C ILE A 15 -6.03 5.55 8.08
N SER A 16 -7.31 5.71 8.45
CA SER A 16 -7.75 5.55 9.85
C SER A 16 -7.53 4.14 10.38
N LEU A 17 -7.81 3.10 9.59
CA LEU A 17 -7.50 1.72 9.97
C LEU A 17 -6.00 1.52 10.20
N LEU A 18 -5.15 2.10 9.36
CA LEU A 18 -3.69 2.02 9.55
C LEU A 18 -3.21 2.84 10.73
N GLU A 19 -3.81 3.98 11.04
CA GLU A 19 -3.55 4.75 12.27
C GLU A 19 -3.79 3.87 13.51
N GLU A 20 -4.93 3.17 13.56
CA GLU A 20 -5.25 2.22 14.64
C GLU A 20 -4.26 1.06 14.71
N ILE A 21 -3.88 0.47 13.57
CA ILE A 21 -2.91 -0.64 13.52
C ILE A 21 -1.54 -0.15 14.01
N TYR A 22 -1.02 0.94 13.47
CA TYR A 22 0.32 1.42 13.78
C TYR A 22 0.43 2.03 15.17
N SER A 23 -0.68 2.51 15.76
CA SER A 23 -0.66 2.99 17.15
C SER A 23 -0.34 1.89 18.16
N LYS A 24 -0.51 0.61 17.79
CA LYS A 24 -0.12 -0.55 18.61
C LYS A 24 1.37 -0.91 18.43
N GLU A 25 1.99 -0.47 17.35
CA GLU A 25 3.38 -0.80 16.99
C GLU A 25 4.36 0.32 17.36
N ILE A 26 3.91 1.58 17.37
CA ILE A 26 4.74 2.77 17.51
C ILE A 26 4.43 3.46 18.83
N THR A 27 5.46 3.75 19.62
CA THR A 27 5.33 4.58 20.82
C THR A 27 5.15 6.05 20.43
N GLY A 28 4.02 6.64 20.79
CA GLY A 28 3.72 8.06 20.58
C GLY A 28 2.55 8.30 19.62
N ALA A 29 2.35 9.57 19.24
CA ALA A 29 1.27 9.95 18.35
C ALA A 29 1.55 9.50 16.90
N VAL A 30 0.68 8.66 16.35
CA VAL A 30 0.74 8.23 14.96
C VAL A 30 0.13 9.31 14.07
N THR A 31 0.99 10.03 13.35
CA THR A 31 0.56 11.04 12.37
C THR A 31 0.30 10.41 11.01
N ARG A 32 -0.48 11.09 10.17
CA ARG A 32 -0.69 10.70 8.76
C ARG A 32 0.62 10.55 7.98
N GLY A 33 1.63 11.35 8.30
CA GLY A 33 2.96 11.26 7.70
C GLY A 33 3.65 9.93 8.01
N ILE A 34 3.55 9.49 9.27
CA ILE A 34 4.05 8.18 9.72
C ILE A 34 3.29 7.06 9.00
N VAL A 35 1.95 7.17 8.95
CA VAL A 35 1.09 6.17 8.30
C VAL A 35 1.46 5.96 6.84
N LEU A 36 1.54 7.05 6.06
CA LEU A 36 1.88 6.98 4.65
C LEU A 36 3.31 6.46 4.43
N SER A 37 4.27 6.92 5.24
CA SER A 37 5.67 6.51 5.11
C SER A 37 5.86 5.02 5.40
N LYS A 38 5.26 4.53 6.48
CA LYS A 38 5.34 3.12 6.87
C LYS A 38 4.58 2.22 5.90
N ALA A 39 3.36 2.60 5.51
CA ALA A 39 2.60 1.84 4.52
C ALA A 39 3.31 1.76 3.17
N PHE A 40 3.94 2.85 2.72
CA PHE A 40 4.76 2.83 1.50
C PHE A 40 5.96 1.90 1.64
N GLU A 41 6.71 1.98 2.73
CA GLU A 41 7.90 1.14 2.94
C GLU A 41 7.57 -0.35 2.95
N GLU A 42 6.42 -0.73 3.51
CA GLU A 42 5.95 -2.13 3.56
C GLU A 42 5.44 -2.65 2.22
N THR A 43 5.06 -1.76 1.30
CA THR A 43 4.36 -2.14 0.04
C THR A 43 5.17 -1.83 -1.21
N LYS A 44 6.30 -1.11 -1.11
CA LYS A 44 7.10 -0.65 -2.26
C LYS A 44 7.63 -1.76 -3.18
N ASN A 45 7.77 -2.97 -2.67
CA ASN A 45 8.31 -4.11 -3.42
C ASN A 45 7.22 -5.03 -3.99
N LEU A 46 5.94 -4.70 -3.80
CA LEU A 46 4.83 -5.51 -4.31
C LEU A 46 4.73 -5.40 -5.83
N ASN A 47 4.30 -6.50 -6.45
CA ASN A 47 3.99 -6.61 -7.87
C ASN A 47 2.58 -7.18 -8.15
N ASN A 48 1.88 -7.70 -7.12
CA ASN A 48 0.52 -8.22 -7.20
C ASN A 48 -0.56 -7.13 -7.08
N TRP A 49 -0.31 -5.96 -7.68
CA TRP A 49 -1.19 -4.79 -7.58
C TRP A 49 -2.58 -5.02 -8.16
N LEU A 50 -2.72 -5.89 -9.16
CA LEU A 50 -4.02 -6.28 -9.72
C LEU A 50 -4.88 -6.98 -8.66
N GLN A 51 -4.34 -8.01 -8.02
CA GLN A 51 -5.00 -8.76 -6.95
C GLN A 51 -5.38 -7.84 -5.77
N ILE A 52 -4.49 -6.92 -5.39
CA ILE A 52 -4.75 -5.91 -4.36
C ILE A 52 -5.89 -4.98 -4.78
N SER A 53 -5.91 -4.53 -6.03
CA SER A 53 -6.95 -3.63 -6.54
C SER A 53 -8.32 -4.29 -6.56
N GLU A 54 -8.38 -5.55 -6.97
CA GLU A 54 -9.62 -6.32 -7.16
C GLU A 54 -10.20 -6.90 -5.86
N ASP A 55 -9.44 -6.95 -4.76
CA ASP A 55 -9.98 -7.44 -3.49
C ASP A 55 -11.12 -6.57 -2.96
N THR A 56 -12.32 -7.14 -2.82
CA THR A 56 -13.50 -6.44 -2.26
C THR A 56 -13.97 -7.03 -0.94
N HIS A 57 -13.37 -8.14 -0.50
CA HIS A 57 -13.91 -8.97 0.60
C HIS A 57 -13.08 -8.88 1.88
N THR A 58 -11.76 -8.64 1.79
CA THR A 58 -10.86 -8.72 2.95
C THR A 58 -10.96 -7.49 3.86
N ILE A 59 -11.43 -6.36 3.31
CA ILE A 59 -11.67 -5.12 4.07
C ILE A 59 -13.16 -4.74 3.92
N PRO A 60 -14.00 -4.96 4.96
CA PRO A 60 -15.42 -4.65 4.88
C PRO A 60 -15.64 -3.13 4.82
N LEU A 61 -16.28 -2.64 3.76
CA LEU A 61 -16.56 -1.21 3.54
C LEU A 61 -17.97 -0.80 3.97
N HIS A 62 -18.67 -1.64 4.75
CA HIS A 62 -20.12 -1.54 4.99
C HIS A 62 -20.59 -0.23 5.66
N ASN A 63 -19.69 0.55 6.25
CA ASN A 63 -20.03 1.77 7.02
C ASN A 63 -19.34 3.04 6.50
N ILE A 64 -18.88 3.09 5.25
CA ILE A 64 -18.23 4.29 4.71
C ILE A 64 -19.28 5.29 4.23
N GLU A 65 -19.41 6.41 4.94
CA GLU A 65 -20.15 7.56 4.45
C GLU A 65 -19.38 8.18 3.26
N TYR A 66 -19.92 8.00 2.06
CA TYR A 66 -19.38 8.61 0.85
C TYR A 66 -19.69 10.10 0.85
N SER A 67 -18.64 10.93 0.95
CA SER A 67 -18.79 12.37 0.78
C SER A 67 -19.19 12.67 -0.67
N LYS A 68 -20.38 13.24 -0.88
CA LYS A 68 -20.88 13.59 -2.22
C LYS A 68 -19.95 14.62 -2.88
N GLY A 69 -19.28 14.20 -3.96
CA GLY A 69 -18.80 15.09 -5.02
C GLY A 69 -17.37 15.63 -4.93
N TYR A 70 -16.74 15.71 -3.75
CA TYR A 70 -15.39 16.26 -3.64
C TYR A 70 -14.50 15.38 -2.77
N GLY A 71 -13.42 14.85 -3.36
CA GLY A 71 -12.42 14.09 -2.62
C GLY A 71 -11.82 14.91 -1.46
N VAL A 72 -11.49 14.23 -0.36
CA VAL A 72 -10.94 14.84 0.85
C VAL A 72 -9.48 15.22 0.60
N LYS A 73 -9.10 16.46 0.91
CA LYS A 73 -7.71 16.89 0.82
C LYS A 73 -6.96 16.41 2.06
N ILE A 74 -5.96 15.55 1.87
CA ILE A 74 -5.02 15.16 2.91
C ILE A 74 -3.77 16.03 2.82
N LYS A 75 -3.22 16.34 3.99
CA LYS A 75 -1.92 16.95 4.19
C LYS A 75 -1.13 16.05 5.13
N ALA A 76 0.11 15.74 4.78
CA ALA A 76 0.98 14.90 5.57
C ALA A 76 2.42 15.37 5.43
N GLU A 77 3.16 15.39 6.53
CA GLU A 77 4.60 15.62 6.49
C GLU A 77 5.31 14.29 6.23
N ILE A 78 5.92 14.15 5.07
CA ILE A 78 6.71 12.97 4.69
C ILE A 78 8.11 13.40 4.22
N ASN A 79 9.04 12.44 4.25
CA ASN A 79 10.37 12.65 3.72
C ASN A 79 10.36 12.62 2.17
N GLU A 80 11.43 13.14 1.56
CA GLU A 80 11.53 13.23 0.09
C GLU A 80 11.55 11.85 -0.59
N LYS A 81 12.15 10.85 0.06
CA LYS A 81 12.22 9.48 -0.46
C LYS A 81 10.82 8.88 -0.61
N THR A 82 9.95 9.05 0.39
CA THR A 82 8.56 8.59 0.37
C THR A 82 7.75 9.36 -0.68
N ASP A 83 7.86 10.69 -0.76
CA ASP A 83 7.14 11.49 -1.78
C ASP A 83 7.51 11.03 -3.20
N ARG A 84 8.82 10.92 -3.48
CA ARG A 84 9.33 10.44 -4.77
C ARG A 84 8.89 9.01 -5.05
N GLY A 85 8.94 8.14 -4.04
CA GLY A 85 8.49 6.75 -4.14
C GLY A 85 7.01 6.62 -4.52
N ILE A 86 6.13 7.38 -3.87
CA ILE A 86 4.70 7.43 -4.21
C ILE A 86 4.49 7.94 -5.65
N ARG A 87 5.22 8.99 -6.06
CA ARG A 87 5.12 9.55 -7.42
C ARG A 87 5.61 8.57 -8.49
N ASN A 88 6.66 7.82 -8.19
CA ASN A 88 7.18 6.77 -9.07
C ASN A 88 6.17 5.63 -9.18
N LEU A 89 5.63 5.16 -8.05
CA LEU A 89 4.62 4.11 -8.04
C LEU A 89 3.37 4.50 -8.84
N LYS A 90 2.93 5.77 -8.78
CA LYS A 90 1.86 6.28 -9.65
C LYS A 90 2.13 6.03 -11.15
N ILE A 91 3.39 6.15 -11.59
CA ILE A 91 3.78 5.94 -12.98
C ILE A 91 3.83 4.44 -13.31
N GLU A 92 4.17 3.60 -12.32
CA GLU A 92 4.31 2.16 -12.50
C GLU A 92 2.99 1.38 -12.40
N LEU A 93 2.06 1.81 -11.55
CA LEU A 93 0.78 1.13 -11.34
C LEU A 93 0.00 0.78 -12.61
N PRO A 94 -0.08 1.64 -13.65
CA PRO A 94 -0.71 1.31 -14.93
C PRO A 94 -0.10 0.09 -15.65
N LYS A 95 1.12 -0.33 -15.32
CA LYS A 95 1.72 -1.57 -15.86
C LYS A 95 1.03 -2.83 -15.33
N TYR A 96 0.40 -2.74 -14.14
CA TYR A 96 -0.23 -3.86 -13.46
C TYR A 96 -1.76 -3.83 -13.53
N LEU A 97 -2.34 -2.65 -13.78
CA LEU A 97 -3.79 -2.41 -13.72
C LEU A 97 -4.37 -2.19 -15.12
N PRO A 98 -5.63 -2.55 -15.39
CA PRO A 98 -6.29 -2.34 -16.68
C PRO A 98 -6.70 -0.87 -16.91
N VAL A 99 -5.80 0.08 -16.67
CA VAL A 99 -6.04 1.53 -16.79
C VAL A 99 -4.82 2.22 -17.40
N ARG A 100 -5.06 3.31 -18.15
CA ARG A 100 -3.97 4.08 -18.79
C ARG A 100 -3.17 4.95 -17.83
N SER A 101 -3.78 5.37 -16.74
CA SER A 101 -3.15 6.23 -15.73
C SER A 101 -3.88 6.12 -14.40
N VAL A 102 -3.18 6.46 -13.31
CA VAL A 102 -3.76 6.59 -11.97
C VAL A 102 -3.44 7.95 -11.38
N THR A 103 -4.31 8.43 -10.49
CA THR A 103 -4.06 9.66 -9.73
C THR A 103 -3.21 9.38 -8.50
N ILE A 104 -2.62 10.43 -7.90
CA ILE A 104 -1.93 10.29 -6.61
C ILE A 104 -2.89 9.74 -5.54
N GLY A 105 -4.15 10.19 -5.53
CA GLY A 105 -5.14 9.69 -4.57
C GLY A 105 -5.42 8.20 -4.69
N VAL A 106 -5.52 7.68 -5.93
CA VAL A 106 -5.65 6.23 -6.18
C VAL A 106 -4.39 5.48 -5.76
N THR A 107 -3.22 6.06 -6.01
CA THR A 107 -1.93 5.47 -5.60
C THR A 107 -1.84 5.33 -4.08
N VAL A 108 -2.15 6.40 -3.35
CA VAL A 108 -2.21 6.39 -1.88
C VAL A 108 -3.23 5.38 -1.37
N LYS A 109 -4.41 5.31 -2.00
CA LYS A 109 -5.43 4.31 -1.65
C LYS A 109 -4.89 2.89 -1.76
N LEU A 110 -4.22 2.55 -2.87
CA LEU A 110 -3.68 1.21 -3.09
C LEU A 110 -2.54 0.88 -2.15
N ILE A 111 -1.66 1.84 -1.83
CA ILE A 111 -0.62 1.67 -0.80
C ILE A 111 -1.25 1.33 0.54
N CYS A 112 -2.24 2.13 0.99
CA CYS A 112 -2.89 1.90 2.28
C CYS A 112 -3.64 0.57 2.30
N LYS A 113 -4.37 0.25 1.23
CA LYS A 113 -5.08 -1.02 1.08
C LYS A 113 -4.10 -2.19 1.16
N ALA A 114 -3.02 -2.17 0.38
CA ALA A 114 -1.99 -3.20 0.37
C ALA A 114 -1.40 -3.45 1.76
N ALA A 115 -1.05 -2.40 2.49
CA ALA A 115 -0.48 -2.50 3.84
C ALA A 115 -1.45 -3.17 4.84
N ILE A 116 -2.77 -2.93 4.71
CA ILE A 116 -3.79 -3.62 5.51
C ILE A 116 -3.89 -5.09 5.09
N LEU A 117 -3.94 -5.37 3.79
CA LEU A 117 -4.10 -6.71 3.23
C LEU A 117 -2.95 -7.64 3.64
N LEU A 118 -1.70 -7.17 3.59
CA LEU A 118 -0.51 -7.92 4.02
C LEU A 118 -0.61 -8.43 5.47
N ARG A 119 -1.34 -7.71 6.33
CA ARG A 119 -1.53 -8.09 7.74
C ARG A 119 -2.71 -9.03 7.96
N ARG A 120 -3.71 -8.98 7.09
CA ARG A 120 -4.96 -9.72 7.27
C ARG A 120 -4.97 -11.07 6.59
N ASP A 121 -4.25 -11.22 5.47
CA ASP A 121 -4.33 -12.42 4.66
C ASP A 121 -2.97 -12.74 4.02
N GLU A 122 -2.53 -13.98 4.21
CA GLU A 122 -1.24 -14.47 3.72
C GLU A 122 -1.17 -14.49 2.19
N LYS A 123 -2.30 -14.57 1.48
CA LYS A 123 -2.33 -14.59 0.00
C LYS A 123 -1.75 -13.34 -0.65
N PHE A 124 -1.64 -12.24 0.09
CA PHE A 124 -1.03 -11.00 -0.39
C PHE A 124 0.45 -10.88 -0.04
N ARG A 125 0.94 -11.70 0.91
CA ARG A 125 2.35 -11.75 1.25
C ARG A 125 3.07 -12.41 0.08
N GLN A 126 3.99 -11.66 -0.52
CA GLN A 126 4.87 -12.25 -1.51
C GLN A 126 5.83 -13.16 -0.75
N THR A 127 5.81 -14.46 -1.04
CA THR A 127 6.93 -15.33 -0.71
C THR A 127 8.16 -14.68 -1.34
N GLU A 128 9.22 -14.48 -0.56
CA GLU A 128 10.46 -13.90 -1.06
C GLU A 128 10.76 -14.53 -2.43
N ILE A 129 10.89 -13.68 -3.44
CA ILE A 129 11.53 -14.11 -4.68
C ILE A 129 12.95 -14.39 -4.24
N LEU A 130 13.23 -15.66 -3.87
CA LEU A 130 14.57 -16.16 -3.70
C LEU A 130 15.35 -15.60 -4.88
N SER A 131 16.42 -14.87 -4.59
CA SER A 131 17.36 -14.41 -5.60
C SER A 131 17.71 -15.59 -6.51
N VAL A 132 18.08 -15.33 -7.77
CA VAL A 132 18.46 -16.40 -8.70
C VAL A 132 19.48 -17.36 -8.06
N SER A 133 20.40 -16.81 -7.26
CA SER A 133 21.34 -17.54 -6.40
C SER A 133 20.65 -18.50 -5.41
N GLU A 134 19.68 -18.03 -4.63
CA GLU A 134 18.96 -18.86 -3.65
C GLU A 134 18.06 -19.91 -4.33
N HIS A 135 17.53 -19.61 -5.53
CA HIS A 135 16.83 -20.61 -6.36
C HIS A 135 17.78 -21.72 -6.83
N PHE A 136 19.00 -21.37 -7.22
CA PHE A 136 20.02 -22.34 -7.63
C PHE A 136 20.45 -23.23 -6.46
N GLU A 137 20.71 -22.65 -5.28
CA GLU A 137 21.08 -23.41 -4.08
C GLU A 137 19.98 -24.40 -3.69
N HIS A 138 18.71 -23.97 -3.72
CA HIS A 138 17.60 -24.83 -3.36
C HIS A 138 17.35 -25.96 -4.37
N LEU A 139 17.67 -25.75 -5.66
CA LEU A 139 17.63 -26.79 -6.69
C LEU A 139 18.80 -27.77 -6.54
N GLU A 140 20.01 -27.29 -6.23
CA GLU A 140 21.17 -28.14 -5.97
C GLU A 140 20.97 -29.07 -4.77
N GLU A 141 20.36 -28.57 -3.68
CA GLU A 141 20.04 -29.41 -2.52
C GLU A 141 19.02 -30.51 -2.85
N LYS A 142 18.04 -30.22 -3.71
CA LYS A 142 17.04 -31.21 -4.14
C LYS A 142 17.60 -32.27 -5.08
N LEU A 143 18.63 -31.95 -5.86
CA LEU A 143 19.30 -32.89 -6.77
C LEU A 143 20.34 -33.78 -6.07
N LYS A 144 20.74 -33.45 -4.83
CA LYS A 144 21.66 -34.25 -4.01
C LYS A 144 20.98 -35.31 -3.13
N LYS A 145 19.65 -35.43 -3.18
CA LYS A 145 18.86 -36.52 -2.59
C LYS A 145 18.41 -37.49 -3.68
#